data_AF-A0A964RT42-F1
#
_entry.id   AF-A0A964RT42-F1
#
_cell.length_a   1.000
_cell.length_b   1.000
_cell.length_c   1.000
_cell.angle_alpha   90.00
_cell.angle_beta   90.00
_cell.angle_gamma   90.00
#
_symmetry.space_group_name_H-M   'P 1'
#
loop_
_entity.id
_entity.type
_entity.pdbx_description
1 polymer ?
#
loop_
_entity_poly.entity_id
_entity_poly.type
_entity_poly.pdbx_seq_one_letter_code
_entity_poly.pdbx_strand_id
1 'polypeptide(L)' 'MAKCLNCGKKFNISDTRMEFNDALDGEYNYDEEIGGSLCFDCAIYDYDPEYVSNGNLGRANQMMNGEEDYDDDFVEKWL' A
#
# COMPACT_ATOMS: atom_id res chain seq x y z
N MET A 1 4.74 -15.58 -2.74
CA MET A 1 3.39 -15.25 -2.25
C MET A 1 3.36 -15.42 -0.74
N ALA A 2 3.09 -14.35 0.00
CA ALA A 2 2.96 -14.30 1.46
C ALA A 2 1.58 -13.75 1.85
N LYS A 3 1.25 -13.75 3.15
CA LYS A 3 0.01 -13.19 3.68
C LYS A 3 0.34 -12.07 4.65
N CYS A 4 -0.24 -10.89 4.45
CA CYS A 4 0.00 -9.74 5.32
C CYS A 4 -0.53 -10.03 6.73
N LEU A 5 0.29 -9.79 7.74
CA LEU A 5 -0.10 -9.98 9.14
C LEU A 5 -1.15 -8.96 9.62
N ASN A 6 -1.24 -7.79 9.00
CA ASN A 6 -2.18 -6.74 9.37
C ASN A 6 -3.55 -6.91 8.68
N CYS A 7 -3.60 -6.82 7.35
CA CYS A 7 -4.87 -6.88 6.61
C CYS A 7 -5.25 -8.29 6.12
N GLY A 8 -4.37 -9.29 6.26
CA GLY A 8 -4.64 -10.66 5.82
C GLY A 8 -4.60 -10.89 4.30
N LYS A 9 -4.31 -9.86 3.48
CA LYS A 9 -4.24 -9.98 2.02
C LYS A 9 -3.04 -10.82 1.58
N LYS A 10 -3.20 -11.59 0.50
CA LYS A 10 -2.07 -12.29 -0.14
C LYS A 10 -1.31 -11.30 -1.01
N PHE A 11 0.02 -11.34 -0.96
CA PHE A 11 0.87 -10.42 -1.73
C PHE A 11 2.19 -11.09 -2.13
N ASN A 12 2.92 -10.47 -3.05
CA ASN A 12 4.24 -10.94 -3.45
C ASN A 12 5.34 -10.14 -2.74
N ILE A 13 6.23 -10.84 -2.03
CA ILE A 13 7.33 -10.22 -1.28
C ILE A 13 8.29 -9.51 -2.22
N SER A 14 8.61 -10.08 -3.39
CA SER A 14 9.57 -9.46 -4.32
C SER A 14 9.07 -8.11 -4.82
N ASP A 15 7.79 -8.06 -5.16
CA ASP A 15 7.17 -6.89 -5.77
C ASP A 15 6.99 -5.82 -4.69
N THR A 16 6.47 -6.19 -3.52
CA THR A 16 6.36 -5.29 -2.37
C THR A 16 7.71 -4.75 -1.91
N ARG A 17 8.78 -5.56 -1.90
CA ARG A 17 10.13 -5.07 -1.56
C ARG A 17 10.59 -3.99 -2.53
N MET A 18 10.38 -4.22 -3.83
CA MET A 18 10.78 -3.26 -4.86
C MET A 18 9.96 -1.97 -4.74
N GLU A 19 8.64 -2.08 -4.67
CA GLU A 19 7.73 -0.93 -4.55
C GLU A 19 7.97 -0.13 -3.26
N PHE A 20 8.19 -0.79 -2.12
CA PHE A 20 8.44 -0.11 -0.84
C PHE A 20 9.76 0.65 -0.84
N ASN A 21 10.83 0.00 -1.30
CA ASN A 21 12.14 0.64 -1.34
C ASN A 21 12.15 1.79 -2.37
N ASP A 22 11.43 1.66 -3.49
CA ASP A 22 11.28 2.74 -4.49
C ASP A 22 10.44 3.91 -3.95
N ALA A 23 9.33 3.62 -3.27
CA ALA A 23 8.44 4.62 -2.69
C ALA A 23 9.12 5.52 -1.65
N LEU A 24 10.09 4.97 -0.92
CA LEU A 24 10.84 5.67 0.13
C LEU A 24 12.25 6.10 -0.30
N ASP A 25 12.56 6.06 -1.61
CA ASP A 25 13.88 6.39 -2.17
C ASP A 25 15.05 5.68 -1.45
N GLY A 26 14.80 4.46 -0.98
CA GLY A 26 15.75 3.66 -0.21
C GLY A 26 16.05 4.14 1.20
N GLU A 27 15.29 5.09 1.76
CA GLU A 27 15.43 5.55 3.16
C GLU A 27 15.19 4.40 4.15
N TYR A 28 14.27 3.50 3.81
CA TYR A 28 13.95 2.29 4.58
C TYR A 28 14.13 1.04 3.71
N ASN A 29 14.63 -0.03 4.33
CA ASN A 29 14.81 -1.31 3.65
C ASN A 29 13.73 -2.31 4.09
N TYR A 30 12.87 -2.70 3.15
CA TYR A 30 11.78 -3.63 3.41
C TYR A 30 12.20 -4.96 4.06
N ASP A 31 13.37 -5.53 3.71
CA ASP A 31 13.82 -6.80 4.30
C ASP A 31 14.30 -6.62 5.74
N GLU A 32 14.91 -5.48 6.07
CA GLU A 32 15.43 -5.20 7.41
C GLU A 32 14.32 -4.77 8.36
N GLU A 33 13.40 -3.94 7.86
CA GLU A 33 12.33 -3.31 8.63
C GLU A 33 11.11 -4.21 8.80
N ILE A 34 10.70 -4.90 7.73
CA ILE A 34 9.41 -5.61 7.67
C ILE A 34 9.60 -7.12 7.49
N GLY A 35 10.68 -7.55 6.83
CA GLY A 35 11.04 -8.95 6.68
C GLY A 35 9.99 -9.81 5.95
N GLY A 36 9.21 -9.23 5.04
CA GLY A 36 8.18 -9.97 4.30
C GLY A 36 6.85 -10.16 5.04
N SER A 37 6.65 -9.48 6.17
CA SER A 37 5.50 -9.66 7.06
C SER A 37 4.25 -8.85 6.65
N LEU A 38 4.45 -7.68 6.03
CA LEU A 38 3.39 -6.74 5.68
C LEU A 38 3.35 -6.52 4.17
N CYS A 39 2.16 -6.43 3.58
CA CYS A 39 2.04 -5.99 2.19
C CYS A 39 2.41 -4.50 2.05
N PHE A 40 2.68 -4.06 0.81
CA PHE A 40 3.04 -2.67 0.49
C PHE A 40 2.20 -1.64 1.25
N ASP A 41 0.88 -1.59 1.08
CA ASP A 41 0.04 -0.56 1.72
C ASP A 41 0.16 -0.53 3.26
N CYS A 42 0.29 -1.69 3.91
CA CYS A 42 0.42 -1.75 5.37
C CYS A 42 1.83 -1.37 5.82
N ALA A 43 2.84 -1.78 5.06
CA ALA A 43 4.22 -1.38 5.29
C ALA A 43 4.36 0.13 5.12
N ILE A 44 3.97 0.68 3.97
CA ILE A 44 4.14 2.10 3.69
C ILE A 44 3.27 2.97 4.60
N TYR A 45 2.12 2.49 5.11
CA TYR A 45 1.35 3.24 6.11
C TYR A 45 2.09 3.44 7.44
N ASP A 46 2.90 2.47 7.85
CA ASP A 46 3.65 2.54 9.11
C ASP A 46 4.89 3.45 9.00
N TYR A 47 5.46 3.59 7.79
CA TYR A 47 6.71 4.34 7.55
C TYR A 47 6.52 5.69 6.86
N ASP A 48 5.56 5.81 5.95
CA ASP A 48 5.12 7.05 5.31
C ASP A 48 3.58 7.07 5.10
N PRO A 49 2.84 7.43 6.16
CA PRO A 49 1.38 7.51 6.10
C PRO A 49 0.88 8.57 5.10
N GLU A 50 1.67 9.60 4.79
CA GLU A 50 1.28 10.63 3.82
C GLU A 50 1.29 10.09 2.38
N TYR A 51 2.25 9.23 2.04
CA TYR A 51 2.29 8.52 0.76
C TYR A 51 1.02 7.69 0.54
N VAL A 52 0.63 6.91 1.54
CA VAL A 52 -0.59 6.09 1.50
C VAL A 52 -1.84 6.94 1.37
N SER A 53 -1.93 8.01 2.16
CA SER A 53 -3.09 8.91 2.13
C SER A 53 -3.27 9.56 0.76
N ASN A 54 -2.19 10.08 0.16
CA ASN A 54 -2.24 10.73 -1.14
C ASN A 54 -2.51 9.75 -2.28
N GLY A 55 -1.87 8.57 -2.25
CA GLY A 55 -2.10 7.52 -3.24
C GLY A 55 -3.53 6.98 -3.19
N ASN A 56 -4.06 6.75 -2.00
CA ASN A 56 -5.43 6.26 -1.84
C ASN A 56 -6.47 7.33 -2.17
N LEU A 57 -6.23 8.61 -1.84
CA LEU A 57 -7.07 9.72 -2.29
C LEU A 57 -7.12 9.79 -3.82
N GLY A 58 -5.99 9.59 -4.48
CA GLY A 58 -5.92 9.52 -5.95
C GLY A 58 -6.78 8.39 -6.51
N ARG A 59 -6.63 7.16 -6.00
CA ARG A 59 -7.46 6.00 -6.41
C ARG A 59 -8.94 6.19 -6.11
N ALA A 60 -9.28 6.73 -4.94
CA ALA A 60 -10.67 7.00 -4.57
C ALA A 60 -11.33 7.99 -5.56
N ASN A 61 -10.60 9.02 -6.00
CA ASN A 61 -11.05 9.91 -7.07
C ASN A 61 -11.23 9.19 -8.42
N GLN A 62 -10.32 8.29 -8.79
CA GLN A 62 -10.42 7.50 -10.03
C GLN A 62 -11.66 6.59 -10.01
N MET A 63 -11.97 5.96 -8.87
CA MET A 63 -13.18 5.16 -8.68
C MET A 63 -14.46 6.00 -8.84
N MET A 64 -14.49 7.21 -8.26
CA MET A 64 -15.62 8.14 -8.42
C MET A 64 -15.79 8.64 -9.86
N ASN A 65 -14.69 8.74 -10.61
CA ASN A 65 -14.70 9.15 -12.02
C ASN A 65 -14.97 7.99 -13.00
N GLY A 66 -15.07 6.75 -12.51
CA GLY A 66 -15.27 5.56 -13.32
C GLY A 66 -14.03 5.10 -14.09
N GLU A 67 -12.83 5.53 -13.67
CA GLU A 67 -11.54 5.12 -14.22
C GLU A 67 -11.03 3.81 -13.61
N GLU A 68 -11.44 3.51 -12.36
CA GLU A 68 -11.28 2.21 -11.68
C GLU A 68 -12.64 1.62 -11.28
N ASP A 69 -12.68 0.31 -11.01
CA ASP A 69 -13.86 -0.35 -10.45
C ASP A 69 -14.23 0.28 -9.09
N TYR A 70 -15.49 0.65 -8.94
CA TYR A 70 -15.98 1.34 -7.75
C TYR A 70 -16.06 0.41 -6.53
N ASP A 71 -15.40 0.83 -5.44
CA ASP A 71 -15.45 0.20 -4.11
C ASP A 71 -15.88 1.26 -3.08
N ASP A 72 -17.12 1.13 -2.60
CA ASP A 72 -17.75 2.11 -1.70
C ASP A 72 -17.01 2.24 -0.37
N ASP A 73 -16.59 1.10 0.22
CA ASP A 73 -15.86 1.07 1.49
C ASP A 73 -14.48 1.75 1.36
N PHE A 74 -13.82 1.59 0.20
CA PHE A 74 -12.55 2.25 -0.07
C PHE A 74 -12.74 3.75 -0.30
N VAL A 75 -13.74 4.14 -1.08
CA VAL A 75 -14.04 5.54 -1.37
C VAL A 75 -14.39 6.29 -0.09
N GLU A 76 -15.34 5.81 0.72
CA GLU A 76 -15.74 6.48 1.98
C GLU A 76 -14.58 6.63 2.98
N LYS A 77 -13.59 5.73 2.91
CA LYS A 77 -12.44 5.78 3.82
C LYS A 77 -11.42 6.84 3.44
N TRP A 78 -11.30 7.18 2.16
CA TRP A 78 -10.18 7.96 1.63
C TRP A 78 -10.57 9.24 0.88
N LEU A 79 -11.87 9.54 0.73
CA LEU A 79 -12.44 10.79 0.21
C LEU A 79 -13.16 11.57 1.30
#